data_AF-A0A8C5IJI7-F1
#
_entry.id   AF-A0A8C5IJI7-F1
#
_cell.length_a   1.000
_cell.length_b   1.000
_cell.length_c   1.000
_cell.angle_alpha   90.00
_cell.angle_beta   90.00
_cell.angle_gamma   90.00
#
_symmetry.space_group_name_H-M   'P 1'
#
loop_
_entity.id
_entity.type
_entity.pdbx_description
1 polymer ?
#
loop_
_entity_poly.entity_id
_entity_poly.type
_entity_poly.pdbx_seq_one_letter_code
_entity_poly.pdbx_strand_id
1 'polypeptide(L)'
;AEFHLPWMPNPISYFMHRSPWWFHRFETLVNHFIELLVPFFLLLGRRMAILHGLLQILFQVLLIISGNLSFLNWLTMVPSLACFDDASLGLLFGSRLRERAARLQRPGTQGQSHNLGESPQTGERRDLGLLGHKGLVFRANITKERTEVILQGTSSLDPNDPTAVWEEFEFKCKPGDLRRRPCLISPYHYRLDWLMWFAAFQTYEQNEWIIHLAGKLLAQEEETLSLLATNPFAGRDPPRWIRGEHFRYKFSQPGGKHARDGKWWIRKRIGPYFPPVNLQGLRKFFEDRNWPYPVQD
;
A
#
# COMPACT_ATOMS: atom_id res chain seq x y z
N ALA A 1 5.02 -17.77 -12.27
CA ALA A 1 4.81 -17.19 -10.93
C ALA A 1 3.47 -17.69 -10.40
N GLU A 2 3.40 -18.23 -9.18
CA GLU A 2 2.10 -18.51 -8.56
C GLU A 2 1.42 -17.16 -8.26
N PHE A 3 0.12 -17.06 -8.46
CA PHE A 3 -0.60 -15.84 -8.13
C PHE A 3 -0.83 -15.77 -6.63
N HIS A 4 0.03 -15.01 -5.98
CA HIS A 4 0.04 -14.86 -4.55
C HIS A 4 -0.87 -13.71 -4.11
N LEU A 5 -1.42 -13.80 -2.89
CA LEU A 5 -2.25 -12.75 -2.31
C LEU A 5 -1.44 -11.44 -2.25
N PRO A 6 -1.86 -10.37 -2.94
CA PRO A 6 -1.10 -9.13 -2.90
C PRO A 6 -1.16 -8.47 -1.52
N TRP A 7 -0.16 -7.63 -1.28
CA TRP A 7 0.00 -6.73 -0.12
C TRP A 7 -1.30 -6.04 0.28
N MET A 8 -2.10 -5.64 -0.71
CA MET A 8 -3.52 -5.39 -0.56
C MET A 8 -4.27 -6.13 -1.65
N PRO A 9 -5.09 -7.14 -1.30
CA PRO A 9 -5.85 -7.88 -2.28
C PRO A 9 -6.78 -6.94 -3.04
N ASN A 10 -6.89 -7.13 -4.34
CA ASN A 10 -7.90 -6.46 -5.15
C ASN A 10 -9.00 -7.49 -5.55
N PRO A 11 -10.18 -7.04 -5.97
CA PRO A 11 -11.26 -7.95 -6.39
C PRO A 11 -10.88 -8.83 -7.59
N ILE A 12 -9.93 -8.41 -8.42
CA ILE A 12 -9.49 -9.12 -9.62
C ILE A 12 -8.54 -10.26 -9.27
N SER A 13 -7.73 -10.13 -8.22
CA SER A 13 -6.88 -11.17 -7.67
C SER A 13 -7.69 -12.37 -7.20
N TYR A 14 -8.94 -12.17 -6.76
CA TYR A 14 -9.87 -13.25 -6.44
C TYR A 14 -10.12 -14.18 -7.64
N PHE A 15 -10.21 -13.61 -8.85
CA PHE A 15 -10.40 -14.34 -10.10
C PHE A 15 -9.07 -14.86 -10.67
N MET A 16 -8.01 -14.04 -10.65
CA MET A 16 -6.69 -14.43 -11.17
C MET A 16 -6.00 -15.52 -10.35
N HIS A 17 -6.27 -15.61 -9.05
CA HIS A 17 -5.77 -16.72 -8.23
C HIS A 17 -6.25 -18.10 -8.72
N ARG A 18 -7.24 -18.13 -9.62
CA ARG A 18 -7.86 -19.35 -10.15
C ARG A 18 -7.66 -19.53 -11.64
N SER A 19 -6.85 -18.69 -12.28
CA SER A 19 -6.57 -18.84 -13.70
C SER A 19 -5.87 -20.18 -13.96
N PRO A 20 -6.12 -20.83 -15.11
CA PRO A 20 -5.49 -22.09 -15.47
C PRO A 20 -3.95 -22.01 -15.44
N TRP A 21 -3.27 -23.12 -15.17
CA TRP A 21 -1.80 -23.15 -15.07
C TRP A 21 -1.09 -22.63 -16.34
N TRP A 22 -1.69 -22.82 -17.52
CA TRP A 22 -1.15 -22.33 -18.79
C TRP A 22 -1.16 -20.79 -18.88
N PHE A 23 -2.15 -20.13 -18.25
CA PHE A 23 -2.23 -18.67 -18.18
C PHE A 23 -1.06 -18.11 -17.35
N HIS A 24 -0.73 -18.76 -16.23
CA HIS A 24 0.44 -18.39 -15.43
C HIS A 24 1.78 -18.59 -16.16
N ARG A 25 1.88 -19.62 -17.02
CA ARG A 25 3.05 -19.82 -17.88
C ARG A 25 3.17 -18.74 -18.95
N PHE A 26 2.05 -18.39 -19.58
CA PHE A 26 2.00 -17.32 -20.57
C PHE A 26 2.42 -15.98 -19.97
N GLU A 27 1.90 -15.63 -18.81
CA GLU A 27 2.27 -14.39 -18.13
C GLU A 27 3.75 -14.33 -17.76
N THR A 28 4.31 -15.44 -17.28
CA THR A 28 5.75 -15.50 -16.97
C THR A 28 6.60 -15.31 -18.23
N LEU A 29 6.15 -15.86 -19.36
CA LEU A 29 6.82 -15.70 -20.65
C LEU A 29 6.73 -14.26 -21.15
N VAL A 30 5.56 -13.63 -21.05
CA VAL A 30 5.36 -12.21 -21.38
C VAL A 30 6.24 -11.32 -20.48
N ASN A 31 6.34 -11.61 -19.17
CA ASN A 31 7.23 -10.90 -18.25
C ASN A 31 8.69 -10.95 -18.74
N HIS A 32 9.20 -12.14 -19.07
CA HIS A 32 10.57 -12.29 -19.59
C HIS A 32 10.75 -11.61 -20.96
N PHE A 33 9.76 -11.69 -21.84
CA PHE A 33 9.80 -11.01 -23.13
C PHE A 33 9.91 -9.49 -22.96
N ILE A 34 9.10 -8.92 -22.07
CA ILE A 34 9.06 -7.47 -21.85
C ILE A 34 10.26 -6.98 -21.04
N GLU A 35 10.73 -7.72 -20.04
CA GLU A 35 11.92 -7.31 -19.29
C GLU A 35 13.21 -7.45 -20.09
N LEU A 36 13.30 -8.44 -20.98
CA LEU A 36 14.54 -8.75 -21.69
C LEU A 36 14.60 -8.13 -23.08
N LEU A 37 13.55 -8.23 -23.90
CA LEU A 37 13.61 -7.84 -25.31
C LEU A 37 13.15 -6.40 -25.55
N VAL A 38 12.14 -5.95 -24.82
CA VAL A 38 11.55 -4.62 -25.04
C VAL A 38 12.55 -3.50 -24.79
N PRO A 39 13.42 -3.49 -23.75
CA PRO A 39 14.40 -2.41 -23.55
C PRO A 39 15.32 -2.15 -24.76
N PHE A 40 15.64 -3.18 -25.54
CA PHE A 40 16.47 -3.05 -26.75
C PHE A 40 15.75 -2.29 -27.88
N PHE A 41 14.42 -2.16 -27.84
CA PHE A 41 13.66 -1.41 -28.84
C PHE A 41 13.97 0.09 -28.79
N LEU A 42 14.47 0.61 -27.66
CA LEU A 42 14.95 1.98 -27.56
C LEU A 42 16.13 2.26 -28.51
N LEU A 43 16.93 1.23 -28.84
CA LEU A 43 18.11 1.36 -29.70
C LEU A 43 17.78 1.25 -31.21
N LEU A 44 16.56 0.85 -31.56
CA LEU A 44 16.16 0.50 -32.94
C LEU A 44 15.38 1.63 -33.66
N GLY A 45 15.42 2.86 -33.12
CA GLY A 45 14.88 4.07 -33.75
C GLY A 45 13.43 4.43 -33.36
N ARG A 46 12.91 5.51 -33.96
CA ARG A 46 11.69 6.21 -33.50
C ARG A 46 10.44 5.33 -33.36
N ARG A 47 10.17 4.46 -34.34
CA ARG A 47 8.98 3.60 -34.34
C ARG A 47 9.04 2.53 -33.24
N MET A 48 10.23 2.01 -32.99
CA MET A 48 10.48 0.99 -31.97
C MET A 48 10.47 1.59 -30.56
N ALA A 49 10.92 2.83 -30.38
CA ALA A 49 10.79 3.55 -29.11
C ALA A 49 9.32 3.79 -28.70
N ILE A 50 8.44 4.14 -29.65
CA ILE A 50 6.99 4.28 -29.37
C ILE A 50 6.38 2.91 -29.02
N LEU A 51 6.76 1.85 -29.75
CA LEU A 51 6.31 0.48 -29.47
C LEU A 51 6.78 0.01 -28.08
N HIS A 52 8.02 0.35 -27.69
CA HIS A 52 8.55 0.14 -26.34
C HIS A 52 7.66 0.81 -25.29
N GLY A 53 7.40 2.11 -25.44
CA GLY A 53 6.57 2.87 -24.50
C GLY A 53 5.16 2.26 -24.35
N LEU A 54 4.54 1.86 -25.46
CA LEU A 54 3.22 1.22 -25.45
C LEU A 54 3.23 -0.15 -24.76
N LEU A 55 4.17 -1.03 -25.12
CA LEU A 55 4.28 -2.36 -24.53
C LEU A 55 4.58 -2.27 -23.03
N GLN A 56 5.48 -1.36 -22.63
CA GLN A 56 5.84 -1.17 -21.24
C GLN A 56 4.66 -0.64 -20.42
N ILE A 57 3.93 0.38 -20.92
CA ILE A 57 2.74 0.90 -20.22
C ILE A 57 1.64 -0.17 -20.14
N LEU A 58 1.36 -0.87 -21.24
CA LEU A 58 0.35 -1.94 -21.26
C LEU A 58 0.69 -3.03 -20.24
N PHE A 59 1.96 -3.42 -20.19
CA PHE A 59 2.44 -4.41 -19.24
C PHE A 59 2.29 -3.98 -17.79
N GLN A 60 2.68 -2.75 -17.47
CA GLN A 60 2.53 -2.20 -16.12
C GLN A 60 1.07 -2.07 -15.71
N VAL A 61 0.17 -1.68 -16.63
CA VAL A 61 -1.27 -1.66 -16.38
C VAL A 61 -1.81 -3.07 -16.11
N LEU A 62 -1.39 -4.08 -16.87
CA LEU A 62 -1.78 -5.47 -16.63
C LEU A 62 -1.28 -5.98 -15.28
N LEU A 63 -0.07 -5.64 -14.86
CA LEU A 63 0.47 -5.98 -13.53
C LEU A 63 -0.32 -5.30 -12.39
N ILE A 64 -0.71 -4.04 -12.58
CA ILE A 64 -1.58 -3.32 -11.62
C ILE A 64 -2.93 -4.03 -11.51
N ILE A 65 -3.54 -4.39 -12.64
CA ILE A 65 -4.83 -5.11 -12.67
C ILE A 65 -4.70 -6.49 -12.02
N SER A 66 -3.57 -7.18 -12.22
CA SER A 66 -3.34 -8.54 -11.70
C SER A 66 -3.22 -8.64 -10.19
N GLY A 67 -3.05 -7.50 -9.52
CA GLY A 67 -2.99 -7.42 -8.06
C GLY A 67 -1.67 -6.89 -7.55
N ASN A 68 -0.64 -6.76 -8.40
CA ASN A 68 0.60 -6.12 -8.00
C ASN A 68 0.40 -4.59 -8.03
N LEU A 69 -0.36 -4.06 -7.07
CA LEU A 69 -0.64 -2.62 -6.92
C LEU A 69 0.58 -1.83 -6.40
N SER A 70 1.80 -2.23 -6.77
CA SER A 70 3.00 -1.56 -6.27
C SER A 70 3.17 -0.19 -6.92
N PHE A 71 3.52 0.82 -6.10
CA PHE A 71 3.95 2.14 -6.54
C PHE A 71 5.06 2.07 -7.62
N LEU A 72 5.87 1.00 -7.59
CA LEU A 72 6.92 0.78 -8.57
C LEU A 72 6.39 0.67 -10.02
N ASN A 73 5.21 0.08 -10.22
CA ASN A 73 4.63 -0.04 -11.56
C ASN A 73 4.32 1.36 -12.14
N TRP A 74 3.89 2.30 -11.30
CA TRP A 74 3.70 3.70 -11.71
C TRP A 74 5.02 4.38 -12.06
N LEU A 75 6.06 4.18 -11.25
CA LEU A 75 7.39 4.72 -11.54
C LEU A 75 7.96 4.21 -12.85
N THR A 76 7.70 2.96 -13.23
CA THR A 76 8.16 2.39 -14.51
C THR A 76 7.35 2.88 -15.72
N MET A 77 6.12 3.36 -15.52
CA MET A 77 5.34 4.01 -16.59
C MET A 77 5.89 5.41 -16.92
N VAL A 78 6.43 6.15 -15.94
CA VAL A 78 6.95 7.52 -16.15
C VAL A 78 8.03 7.61 -17.24
N PRO A 79 9.14 6.83 -17.23
CA PRO A 79 10.13 6.89 -18.30
C PRO A 79 9.57 6.36 -19.65
N SER A 80 8.56 5.49 -19.60
CA SER A 80 7.88 5.00 -20.81
C SER A 80 7.08 6.10 -21.52
N LEU A 81 6.57 7.08 -20.76
CA LEU A 81 5.90 8.26 -21.34
C LEU A 81 6.87 9.17 -22.11
N ALA A 82 8.15 9.22 -21.70
CA ALA A 82 9.17 9.98 -22.41
C ALA A 82 9.55 9.37 -23.77
N CYS A 83 9.10 8.14 -24.07
CA CYS A 83 9.31 7.49 -25.36
C CYS A 83 8.33 7.99 -26.45
N PHE A 84 7.29 8.76 -26.08
CA PHE A 84 6.33 9.31 -27.03
C PHE A 84 6.73 10.71 -27.47
N ASP A 85 6.77 10.90 -28.79
CA ASP A 85 7.07 12.18 -29.47
C ASP A 85 5.87 13.15 -29.37
N ASP A 86 6.10 14.47 -29.39
CA ASP A 86 5.07 15.52 -29.29
C ASP A 86 3.97 15.37 -30.36
N ALA A 87 4.36 14.84 -31.53
CA ALA A 87 3.43 14.53 -32.63
C ALA A 87 2.43 13.40 -32.28
N SER A 88 2.87 12.41 -31.52
CA SER A 88 2.06 11.27 -31.03
C SER A 88 1.18 11.66 -29.84
N LEU A 89 1.71 12.46 -28.92
CA LEU A 89 0.95 12.97 -27.76
C LEU A 89 -0.02 14.07 -28.13
N GLY A 90 0.19 14.76 -29.25
CA GLY A 90 -0.70 15.82 -29.72
C GLY A 90 -2.15 15.36 -29.91
N LEU A 91 -2.41 14.07 -30.19
CA LEU A 91 -3.76 13.52 -30.31
C LEU A 91 -4.55 13.57 -28.98
N LEU A 92 -3.86 13.60 -27.84
CA LEU A 92 -4.46 13.69 -26.50
C LEU A 92 -4.71 15.14 -26.05
N PHE A 93 -4.13 16.13 -26.73
CA PHE A 93 -4.26 17.55 -26.37
C PHE A 93 -5.18 18.31 -27.34
N GLY A 94 -6.14 19.08 -26.79
CA GLY A 94 -7.03 19.93 -27.58
C GLY A 94 -6.27 20.97 -28.41
N SER A 95 -6.88 21.43 -29.52
CA SER A 95 -6.28 22.36 -30.50
C SER A 95 -5.63 23.60 -29.87
N ARG A 96 -6.22 24.11 -28.77
CA ARG A 96 -5.73 25.28 -28.02
C ARG A 96 -4.37 25.07 -27.35
N LEU A 97 -4.07 23.86 -26.84
CA LEU A 97 -2.78 23.56 -26.22
C LEU A 97 -1.69 23.38 -27.28
N ARG A 98 -2.03 22.73 -28.40
CA ARG A 98 -1.17 22.59 -29.58
C ARG A 98 -0.74 23.96 -30.15
N GLU A 99 -1.67 24.90 -30.28
CA GLU A 99 -1.36 26.26 -30.74
C GLU A 99 -0.46 27.03 -29.76
N ARG A 100 -0.64 26.87 -28.44
CA ARG A 100 0.21 27.51 -27.43
C ARG A 100 1.64 26.96 -27.45
N ALA A 101 1.80 25.64 -27.53
CA ALA A 101 3.12 25.01 -27.64
C ALA A 101 3.84 25.42 -28.94
N ALA A 102 3.11 25.46 -30.07
CA ALA A 102 3.66 25.90 -31.36
C ALA A 102 4.08 27.39 -31.36
N ARG A 103 3.42 28.26 -30.57
CA ARG A 103 3.85 29.66 -30.39
C ARG A 103 5.14 29.78 -29.57
N LEU A 104 5.33 28.92 -28.56
CA LEU A 104 6.53 28.91 -27.72
C LEU A 104 7.77 28.34 -28.42
N GLN A 105 7.59 27.47 -29.42
CA GLN A 105 8.68 26.88 -30.20
C GLN A 105 9.15 27.74 -31.38
N ARG A 106 8.49 28.88 -31.68
CA ARG A 106 8.98 29.80 -32.71
C ARG A 106 10.20 30.53 -32.17
N PRO A 107 11.37 30.48 -32.84
CA PRO A 107 12.50 31.32 -32.48
C PRO A 107 12.09 32.78 -32.67
N GLY A 108 11.85 33.49 -31.56
CA GLY A 108 11.73 34.94 -31.60
C GLY A 108 13.08 35.54 -31.94
N THR A 109 13.20 36.10 -33.13
CA THR A 109 14.31 37.00 -33.48
C THR A 109 14.14 38.30 -32.70
N GLN A 110 15.26 38.83 -32.20
CA GLN A 110 15.47 40.05 -31.39
C GLN A 110 15.19 39.86 -29.88
N GLY A 111 16.14 40.06 -28.96
CA GLY A 111 17.37 40.83 -29.03
C GLY A 111 17.36 41.84 -27.88
N GLN A 112 17.95 41.48 -26.74
CA GLN A 112 18.43 42.45 -25.76
C GLN A 112 19.65 41.84 -25.07
N SER A 113 20.83 42.20 -25.60
CA SER A 113 22.06 42.18 -24.85
C SER A 113 21.88 43.09 -23.64
N HIS A 114 21.65 42.51 -22.47
CA HIS A 114 21.84 43.22 -21.21
C HIS A 114 23.20 42.81 -20.64
N ASN A 115 24.06 43.81 -20.53
CA ASN A 115 25.45 43.74 -20.15
C ASN A 115 25.71 42.85 -18.92
N LEU A 116 26.74 42.01 -19.05
CA LEU A 116 27.42 41.35 -17.94
C LEU A 116 28.09 42.42 -17.06
N GLY A 117 27.46 42.73 -15.93
CA GLY A 117 28.09 43.38 -14.79
C GLY A 117 28.60 42.32 -13.80
N GLU A 118 29.79 42.55 -13.25
CA GLU A 118 30.56 41.65 -12.40
C GLU A 118 29.99 41.42 -10.97
N SER A 119 30.29 40.21 -10.46
CA SER A 119 30.60 39.81 -9.05
C SER A 119 29.48 39.71 -7.99
N PRO A 120 29.65 38.97 -6.86
CA PRO A 120 30.67 37.98 -6.46
C PRO A 120 30.10 36.61 -6.01
N GLN A 121 31.03 35.68 -5.78
CA GLN A 121 30.86 34.35 -5.18
C GLN A 121 30.20 34.38 -3.79
N THR A 122 29.32 33.42 -3.50
CA THR A 122 29.26 32.56 -2.28
C THR A 122 27.92 31.83 -2.21
N GLY A 123 27.90 30.53 -1.91
CA GLY A 123 26.64 29.79 -1.77
C GLY A 123 26.76 28.27 -1.69
N GLU A 124 27.42 27.79 -0.63
CA GLU A 124 27.00 26.61 0.14
C GLU A 124 26.69 25.30 -0.63
N ARG A 125 27.72 24.47 -0.79
CA ARG A 125 27.59 23.02 -1.03
C ARG A 125 26.97 22.40 0.21
N ARG A 126 25.67 22.06 0.16
CA ARG A 126 25.04 21.20 1.18
C ARG A 126 25.18 19.75 0.75
N ASP A 127 26.08 19.07 1.44
CA ASP A 127 26.21 17.62 1.46
C ASP A 127 24.87 17.01 1.86
N LEU A 128 24.23 16.33 0.90
CA LEU A 128 23.07 15.50 1.18
C LEU A 128 23.59 14.23 1.86
N GLY A 129 23.60 14.28 3.20
CA GLY A 129 24.04 13.20 4.06
C GLY A 129 23.39 11.87 3.66
N LEU A 130 24.26 10.88 3.51
CA LEU A 130 23.95 9.46 3.45
C LEU A 130 22.87 9.11 4.49
N LEU A 131 21.63 8.94 4.03
CA LEU A 131 20.60 8.24 4.78
C LEU A 131 20.89 6.75 4.65
N GLY A 132 21.17 6.15 5.81
CA GLY A 132 21.75 4.84 5.97
C GLY A 132 21.10 3.75 5.14
N HIS A 133 21.95 3.06 4.40
CA HIS A 133 21.73 1.73 3.85
C HIS A 133 21.44 0.73 4.99
N LYS A 134 20.20 0.67 5.46
CA LYS A 134 19.64 -0.59 5.95
C LYS A 134 18.87 -1.19 4.80
N GLY A 135 19.61 -1.92 3.96
CA GLY A 135 19.04 -2.75 2.92
C GLY A 135 18.12 -3.78 3.56
N LEU A 136 16.83 -3.44 3.62
CA LEU A 136 15.77 -4.39 3.87
C LEU A 136 15.69 -5.28 2.62
N VAL A 137 16.50 -6.33 2.59
CA VAL A 137 16.45 -7.35 1.54
C VAL A 137 15.14 -8.11 1.72
N PHE A 138 14.12 -7.67 0.99
CA PHE A 138 12.81 -8.31 0.95
C PHE A 138 12.90 -9.65 0.24
N ARG A 139 13.14 -10.73 1.00
CA ARG A 139 12.71 -12.07 0.57
C ARG A 139 11.21 -12.18 0.85
N ALA A 140 10.39 -11.66 -0.05
CA ALA A 140 8.96 -11.89 -0.03
C ALA A 140 8.71 -13.38 -0.33
N ASN A 141 8.64 -14.21 0.71
CA ASN A 141 8.17 -15.60 0.58
C ASN A 141 6.64 -15.56 0.58
N ILE A 142 6.06 -15.62 -0.61
CA ILE A 142 4.64 -15.30 -0.80
C ILE A 142 3.81 -16.58 -0.75
N THR A 143 2.95 -16.71 0.27
CA THR A 143 2.16 -17.93 0.52
C THR A 143 0.69 -17.74 0.10
N LYS A 144 -0.04 -18.85 -0.11
CA LYS A 144 -1.49 -18.84 -0.47
C LYS A 144 -2.41 -18.42 0.69
N GLU A 145 -1.84 -18.23 1.87
CA GLU A 145 -2.53 -17.92 3.12
C GLU A 145 -1.94 -16.62 3.66
N ARG A 146 -2.77 -15.76 4.23
CA ARG A 146 -2.31 -14.49 4.82
C ARG A 146 -2.58 -14.48 6.31
N THR A 147 -1.57 -14.13 7.11
CA THR A 147 -1.76 -13.88 8.54
C THR A 147 -2.09 -12.41 8.75
N GLU A 148 -3.01 -12.13 9.66
CA GLU A 148 -3.43 -10.78 10.01
C GLU A 148 -3.63 -10.65 11.52
N VAL A 149 -3.18 -9.52 12.06
CA VAL A 149 -3.53 -9.06 13.40
C VAL A 149 -4.84 -8.29 13.34
N ILE A 150 -5.81 -8.68 14.15
CA ILE A 150 -7.08 -7.98 14.36
C ILE A 150 -7.05 -7.39 15.78
N LEU A 151 -7.27 -6.08 15.88
CA LEU A 151 -7.36 -5.39 17.16
C LEU A 151 -8.80 -5.46 17.66
N GLN A 152 -8.98 -5.86 18.92
CA GLN A 152 -10.30 -5.97 19.54
C GLN A 152 -10.33 -5.16 20.83
N GLY A 153 -11.43 -4.46 21.08
CA GLY A 153 -11.70 -3.77 22.34
C GLY A 153 -12.87 -4.39 23.10
N THR A 154 -12.90 -4.21 24.42
CA THR A 154 -14.06 -4.57 25.25
C THR A 154 -14.28 -3.53 26.36
N SER A 155 -15.55 -3.32 26.72
CA SER A 155 -15.96 -2.52 27.88
C SER A 155 -16.10 -3.33 29.17
N SER A 156 -15.92 -4.66 29.10
CA SER A 156 -15.99 -5.54 30.26
C SER A 156 -14.96 -5.19 31.33
N LEU A 157 -15.32 -5.41 32.59
CA LEU A 157 -14.42 -5.15 33.73
C LEU A 157 -13.26 -6.15 33.75
N ASP A 158 -13.55 -7.44 33.59
CA ASP A 158 -12.56 -8.52 33.51
C ASP A 158 -12.37 -8.95 32.04
N PRO A 159 -11.14 -8.87 31.49
CA PRO A 159 -10.87 -9.31 30.12
C PRO A 159 -10.92 -10.83 29.93
N ASN A 160 -10.88 -11.60 31.03
CA ASN A 160 -10.93 -13.07 31.00
C ASN A 160 -12.35 -13.63 31.21
N ASP A 161 -13.34 -12.76 31.43
CA ASP A 161 -14.73 -13.19 31.55
C ASP A 161 -15.19 -13.84 30.23
N PRO A 162 -15.67 -15.10 30.24
CA PRO A 162 -16.14 -15.78 29.04
C PRO A 162 -17.36 -15.12 28.39
N THR A 163 -18.08 -14.26 29.12
CA THR A 163 -19.20 -13.47 28.59
C THR A 163 -18.77 -12.12 28.01
N ALA A 164 -17.48 -11.75 28.11
CA ALA A 164 -16.98 -10.50 27.59
C ALA A 164 -17.13 -10.42 26.07
N VAL A 165 -17.81 -9.37 25.62
CA VAL A 165 -17.96 -9.08 24.19
C VAL A 165 -16.74 -8.30 23.71
N TRP A 166 -16.05 -8.86 22.72
CA TRP A 166 -14.89 -8.26 22.08
C TRP A 166 -15.27 -7.76 20.69
N GLU A 167 -15.24 -6.44 20.51
CA GLU A 167 -15.60 -5.77 19.26
C GLU A 167 -14.34 -5.44 18.45
N GLU A 168 -14.39 -5.62 17.13
CA GLU A 168 -13.23 -5.48 16.24
C GLU A 168 -13.09 -4.05 15.71
N PHE A 169 -11.88 -3.50 15.77
CA PHE A 169 -11.53 -2.29 15.04
C PHE A 169 -11.29 -2.64 13.56
N GLU A 170 -11.89 -1.89 12.65
CA GLU A 170 -11.71 -2.12 11.22
C GLU A 170 -10.79 -1.08 10.59
N PHE A 171 -9.88 -1.53 9.74
CA PHE A 171 -8.99 -0.67 8.97
C PHE A 171 -9.60 -0.34 7.59
N LYS A 172 -8.96 0.57 6.84
CA LYS A 172 -9.52 1.14 5.59
C LYS A 172 -9.48 0.20 4.39
N CYS A 173 -8.51 -0.68 4.31
CA CYS A 173 -8.35 -1.61 3.18
C CYS A 173 -7.83 -2.99 3.58
N LYS A 174 -7.28 -3.14 4.78
CA LYS A 174 -6.86 -4.43 5.33
C LYS A 174 -8.07 -5.39 5.42
N PRO A 175 -7.86 -6.69 5.14
CA PRO A 175 -8.83 -7.73 5.45
C PRO A 175 -9.25 -7.72 6.93
N GLY A 176 -10.56 -7.69 7.15
CA GLY A 176 -11.21 -7.71 8.47
C GLY A 176 -12.53 -8.48 8.37
N ASP A 177 -13.63 -7.76 8.15
CA ASP A 177 -14.93 -8.38 7.86
C ASP A 177 -14.85 -9.37 6.68
N LEU A 178 -15.44 -10.55 6.89
CA LEU A 178 -15.50 -11.64 5.94
C LEU A 178 -16.30 -11.31 4.68
N ARG A 179 -17.26 -10.39 4.77
CA ARG A 179 -18.08 -9.94 3.62
C ARG A 179 -17.48 -8.74 2.90
N ARG A 180 -16.44 -8.13 3.45
CA ARG A 180 -15.80 -6.98 2.84
C ARG A 180 -15.05 -7.38 1.59
N ARG A 181 -15.41 -6.73 0.47
CA ARG A 181 -14.66 -6.86 -0.77
C ARG A 181 -13.26 -6.24 -0.62
N PRO A 182 -12.23 -6.82 -1.25
CA PRO A 182 -10.90 -6.21 -1.26
C PRO A 182 -10.93 -4.83 -1.93
N CYS A 183 -10.14 -3.87 -1.43
CA CYS A 183 -10.13 -2.50 -1.93
C CYS A 183 -9.20 -2.30 -3.13
N LEU A 184 -9.50 -1.31 -3.99
CA LEU A 184 -8.59 -0.83 -5.03
C LEU A 184 -7.98 0.49 -4.57
N ILE A 185 -6.69 0.50 -4.21
CA ILE A 185 -6.05 1.66 -3.56
C ILE A 185 -4.96 2.34 -4.40
N SER A 186 -4.54 1.74 -5.50
CA SER A 186 -3.47 2.27 -6.35
C SER A 186 -3.76 3.68 -6.87
N PRO A 187 -2.77 4.61 -6.88
CA PRO A 187 -1.35 4.44 -6.56
C PRO A 187 -0.99 4.60 -5.06
N TYR A 188 -1.96 4.93 -4.23
CA TYR A 188 -1.76 5.26 -2.82
C TYR A 188 -1.87 4.01 -1.93
N HIS A 189 -1.25 4.04 -0.74
CA HIS A 189 -1.40 2.99 0.26
C HIS A 189 -1.65 3.63 1.62
N TYR A 190 -2.63 3.10 2.35
CA TYR A 190 -2.82 3.49 3.75
C TYR A 190 -1.66 2.97 4.58
N ARG A 191 -0.88 3.90 5.15
CA ARG A 191 0.35 3.60 5.89
C ARG A 191 0.10 2.66 7.07
N LEU A 192 -0.97 2.89 7.83
CA LEU A 192 -1.31 2.07 8.99
C LEU A 192 -1.66 0.63 8.58
N ASP A 193 -2.54 0.45 7.59
CA ASP A 193 -2.88 -0.87 7.03
C ASP A 193 -1.64 -1.63 6.53
N TRP A 194 -0.71 -0.92 5.90
CA TRP A 194 0.55 -1.48 5.41
C TRP A 194 1.45 -1.92 6.57
N LEU A 195 1.64 -1.08 7.60
CA LEU A 195 2.41 -1.44 8.79
C LEU A 195 1.78 -2.63 9.54
N MET A 196 0.44 -2.67 9.65
CA MET A 196 -0.29 -3.78 10.27
C MET A 196 -0.13 -5.11 9.53
N TRP A 197 0.15 -5.07 8.23
CA TRP A 197 0.49 -6.28 7.46
C TRP A 197 1.88 -6.80 7.83
N PHE A 198 2.87 -5.92 8.02
CA PHE A 198 4.19 -6.33 8.53
C PHE A 198 4.14 -6.88 9.94
N ALA A 199 3.38 -6.22 10.83
CA ALA A 199 3.23 -6.67 12.20
C ALA A 199 2.75 -8.12 12.28
N ALA A 200 1.91 -8.57 11.34
CA ALA A 200 1.41 -9.95 11.31
C ALA A 200 2.45 -11.03 10.96
N PHE A 201 3.65 -10.67 10.51
CA PHE A 201 4.77 -11.59 10.28
C PHE A 201 5.77 -11.66 11.44
N GLN A 202 5.70 -10.70 12.36
CA GLN A 202 6.66 -10.50 13.44
C GLN A 202 5.93 -10.55 14.78
N THR A 203 6.66 -10.52 15.89
CA THR A 203 6.05 -10.43 17.23
C THR A 203 5.76 -8.97 17.61
N TYR A 204 4.86 -8.77 18.59
CA TYR A 204 4.58 -7.43 19.12
C TYR A 204 5.81 -6.81 19.81
N GLU A 205 6.73 -7.63 20.31
CA GLU A 205 8.00 -7.19 20.91
C GLU A 205 8.93 -6.56 19.86
N GLN A 206 8.89 -7.05 18.62
CA GLN A 206 9.63 -6.44 17.50
C GLN A 206 8.89 -5.23 16.90
N ASN A 207 7.58 -5.14 17.13
CA ASN A 207 6.70 -4.09 16.63
C ASN A 207 6.02 -3.34 17.78
N GLU A 208 6.83 -2.77 18.67
CA GLU A 208 6.33 -2.10 19.89
C GLU A 208 5.34 -0.96 19.60
N TRP A 209 5.40 -0.38 18.40
CA TRP A 209 4.45 0.62 17.91
C TRP A 209 2.99 0.13 17.94
N ILE A 210 2.73 -1.19 17.88
CA ILE A 210 1.38 -1.73 17.96
C ILE A 210 0.78 -1.59 19.36
N ILE A 211 1.63 -1.64 20.39
CA ILE A 211 1.22 -1.41 21.78
C ILE A 211 0.99 0.08 22.01
N HIS A 212 1.81 0.93 21.38
CA HIS A 212 1.57 2.37 21.35
C HIS A 212 0.22 2.71 20.69
N LEU A 213 -0.09 2.07 19.55
CA LEU A 213 -1.39 2.17 18.89
C LEU A 213 -2.53 1.70 19.82
N ALA A 214 -2.37 0.56 20.50
CA ALA A 214 -3.36 0.08 21.46
C ALA A 214 -3.63 1.08 22.59
N GLY A 215 -2.58 1.73 23.13
CA GLY A 215 -2.71 2.80 24.11
C GLY A 215 -3.52 4.00 23.58
N LYS A 216 -3.24 4.44 22.35
CA LYS A 216 -3.98 5.54 21.70
C LYS A 216 -5.44 5.18 21.42
N LEU A 217 -5.74 3.92 21.08
CA LEU A 217 -7.12 3.43 20.90
C LEU A 217 -7.88 3.31 22.23
N LEU A 218 -7.21 2.92 23.32
CA LEU A 218 -7.77 2.94 24.68
C LEU A 218 -8.09 4.36 25.16
N ALA A 219 -7.32 5.35 24.72
CA ALA A 219 -7.56 6.75 24.98
C ALA A 219 -8.57 7.41 24.04
N GLN A 220 -9.06 6.71 23.02
CA GLN A 220 -9.97 7.24 21.99
C GLN A 220 -9.45 8.51 21.29
N GLU A 221 -8.13 8.60 21.06
CA GLU A 221 -7.52 9.76 20.39
C GLU A 221 -8.01 9.93 18.95
N GLU A 222 -8.60 11.09 18.64
CA GLU A 222 -9.28 11.37 17.37
C GLU A 222 -8.37 11.19 16.15
N GLU A 223 -7.13 11.68 16.20
CA GLU A 223 -6.17 11.56 15.10
C GLU A 223 -5.90 10.10 14.74
N THR A 224 -5.71 9.25 15.75
CA THR A 224 -5.45 7.82 15.56
C THR A 224 -6.70 7.11 15.05
N LEU A 225 -7.86 7.43 15.59
CA LEU A 225 -9.14 6.86 15.15
C LEU A 225 -9.46 7.24 13.69
N SER A 226 -9.05 8.42 13.23
CA SER A 226 -9.21 8.86 11.84
C SER A 226 -8.50 7.96 10.81
N LEU A 227 -7.49 7.20 11.25
CA LEU A 227 -6.76 6.24 10.42
C LEU A 227 -7.53 4.93 10.22
N LEU A 228 -8.49 4.63 11.09
CA LEU A 228 -9.36 3.46 11.01
C LEU A 228 -10.57 3.72 10.10
N ALA A 229 -11.24 2.65 9.69
CA ALA A 229 -12.51 2.73 8.97
C ALA A 229 -13.70 2.73 9.94
N THR A 230 -13.67 1.85 10.94
CA THR A 230 -14.76 1.65 11.88
C THR A 230 -14.20 1.57 13.30
N ASN A 231 -14.70 2.44 14.18
CA ASN A 231 -14.47 2.38 15.62
C ASN A 231 -15.75 1.88 16.31
N PRO A 232 -15.75 0.68 16.93
CA PRO A 232 -16.93 0.15 17.60
C PRO A 232 -17.34 0.93 18.87
N PHE A 233 -16.45 1.74 19.42
CA PHE A 233 -16.69 2.56 20.62
C PHE A 233 -17.02 4.02 20.29
N ALA A 234 -17.22 4.37 19.01
CA ALA A 234 -17.58 5.73 18.63
C ALA A 234 -18.91 6.15 19.29
N GLY A 235 -18.88 7.26 20.04
CA GLY A 235 -20.06 7.76 20.77
C GLY A 235 -20.45 6.94 22.00
N ARG A 236 -19.56 6.06 22.48
CA ARG A 236 -19.73 5.27 23.71
C ARG A 236 -18.52 5.50 24.63
N ASP A 237 -18.58 4.91 25.82
CA ASP A 237 -17.42 4.88 26.72
C ASP A 237 -16.22 4.18 26.04
N PRO A 238 -14.99 4.68 26.26
CA PRO A 238 -13.78 4.03 25.78
C PRO A 238 -13.67 2.56 26.19
N PRO A 239 -13.03 1.71 25.37
CA PRO A 239 -12.76 0.33 25.76
C PRO A 239 -11.85 0.31 27.00
N ARG A 240 -12.14 -0.58 27.94
CA ARG A 240 -11.28 -0.78 29.13
C ARG A 240 -10.05 -1.61 28.81
N TRP A 241 -10.21 -2.54 27.86
CA TRP A 241 -9.17 -3.46 27.45
C TRP A 241 -9.10 -3.53 25.93
N ILE A 242 -7.87 -3.62 25.40
CA ILE A 242 -7.61 -3.93 24.00
C ILE A 242 -6.71 -5.15 23.93
N ARG A 243 -6.98 -6.05 22.97
CA ARG A 243 -6.12 -7.20 22.67
C ARG A 243 -5.85 -7.30 21.17
N GLY A 244 -4.77 -7.98 20.82
CA GLY A 244 -4.44 -8.35 19.45
C GLY A 244 -4.71 -9.82 19.24
N GLU A 245 -5.45 -10.18 18.20
CA GLU A 245 -5.73 -11.57 17.84
C GLU A 245 -5.16 -11.90 16.46
N HIS A 246 -4.56 -13.08 16.36
CA HIS A 246 -3.92 -13.55 15.13
C HIS A 246 -4.87 -14.46 14.35
N PHE A 247 -5.14 -14.08 13.11
CA PHE A 247 -6.03 -14.79 12.21
C PHE A 247 -5.31 -15.14 10.92
N ARG A 248 -5.69 -16.29 10.36
CA ARG A 248 -5.31 -16.71 9.02
C ARG A 248 -6.48 -16.48 8.07
N TYR A 249 -6.27 -15.65 7.05
CA TYR A 249 -7.23 -15.35 6.01
C TYR A 249 -6.92 -16.13 4.72
N LYS A 250 -7.98 -16.58 4.08
CA LYS A 250 -7.99 -17.15 2.73
C LYS A 250 -9.16 -16.58 1.95
N PHE A 251 -9.02 -16.47 0.63
CA PHE A 251 -10.17 -16.15 -0.22
C PHE A 251 -11.19 -17.28 -0.21
N SER A 252 -12.47 -16.90 -0.20
CA SER A 252 -13.57 -17.85 -0.42
C SER A 252 -13.51 -18.43 -1.84
N GLN A 253 -14.17 -19.57 -2.06
CA GLN A 253 -14.27 -20.17 -3.38
C GLN A 253 -15.51 -19.69 -4.15
N PRO A 254 -15.40 -19.02 -5.33
CA PRO A 254 -16.49 -18.81 -6.27
C PRO A 254 -17.31 -20.07 -6.47
N GLY A 255 -18.63 -19.91 -6.33
CA GLY A 255 -19.59 -21.02 -6.40
C GLY A 255 -19.63 -21.93 -5.16
N GLY A 256 -18.67 -21.81 -4.23
CA GLY A 256 -18.67 -22.51 -2.95
C GLY A 256 -19.60 -21.87 -1.92
N LYS A 257 -19.85 -22.58 -0.81
CA LYS A 257 -20.81 -22.18 0.24
C LYS A 257 -20.58 -20.75 0.75
N HIS A 258 -19.35 -20.44 1.17
CA HIS A 258 -18.99 -19.13 1.70
C HIS A 258 -19.22 -17.97 0.70
N ALA A 259 -18.91 -18.17 -0.58
CA ALA A 259 -19.12 -17.14 -1.60
C ALA A 259 -20.61 -16.92 -1.89
N ARG A 260 -21.42 -17.99 -1.85
CA ARG A 260 -22.90 -17.88 -1.96
C ARG A 260 -23.50 -17.11 -0.79
N ASP A 261 -22.90 -17.20 0.40
CA ASP A 261 -23.28 -16.43 1.59
C ASP A 261 -22.75 -14.97 1.56
N GLY A 262 -22.16 -14.54 0.44
CA GLY A 262 -21.59 -13.20 0.25
C GLY A 262 -20.25 -12.98 0.95
N LYS A 263 -19.58 -14.02 1.45
CA LYS A 263 -18.27 -13.89 2.10
C LYS A 263 -17.15 -13.93 1.06
N TRP A 264 -16.32 -12.92 1.05
CA TRP A 264 -15.09 -12.83 0.26
C TRP A 264 -13.93 -13.57 0.93
N TRP A 265 -13.96 -13.63 2.26
CA TRP A 265 -12.89 -14.19 3.07
C TRP A 265 -13.36 -15.36 3.93
N ILE A 266 -12.42 -16.25 4.21
CA ILE A 266 -12.53 -17.31 5.21
C ILE A 266 -11.37 -17.07 6.19
N ARG A 267 -11.69 -16.90 7.47
CA ARG A 267 -10.69 -16.72 8.52
C ARG A 267 -10.67 -17.88 9.50
N LYS A 268 -9.49 -18.24 10.00
CA LYS A 268 -9.29 -19.18 11.11
C LYS A 268 -8.41 -18.52 12.17
N ARG A 269 -8.87 -18.52 13.43
CA ARG A 269 -8.06 -18.02 14.55
C ARG A 269 -6.83 -18.92 14.73
N ILE A 270 -5.66 -18.31 14.83
CA ILE A 270 -4.38 -18.99 15.09
C ILE A 270 -4.09 -18.94 16.60
N GLY A 271 -4.30 -17.79 17.22
CA GLY A 271 -4.04 -17.56 18.64
C GLY A 271 -3.95 -16.07 18.98
N PRO A 272 -3.65 -15.72 20.24
CA PRO A 272 -3.43 -14.33 20.63
C PRO A 272 -2.14 -13.78 19.98
N TYR A 273 -2.17 -12.51 19.59
CA TYR A 273 -0.98 -11.78 19.13
C TYR A 273 -0.31 -11.03 20.28
N PHE A 274 -1.08 -10.27 21.06
CA PHE A 274 -0.65 -9.71 22.34
C PHE A 274 -1.81 -9.82 23.35
N PRO A 275 -1.53 -9.97 24.66
CA PRO A 275 -2.56 -10.17 25.67
C PRO A 275 -3.45 -8.94 25.86
N PRO A 276 -4.61 -9.04 26.53
CA PRO A 276 -5.40 -7.88 26.91
C PRO A 276 -4.56 -6.85 27.70
N VAL A 277 -4.50 -5.63 27.20
CA VAL A 277 -3.83 -4.49 27.83
C VAL A 277 -4.84 -3.40 28.16
N ASN A 278 -4.57 -2.66 29.24
CA ASN A 278 -5.34 -1.50 29.65
C ASN A 278 -4.42 -0.27 29.79
N LEU A 279 -5.01 0.92 29.88
CA LEU A 279 -4.27 2.17 29.88
C LEU A 279 -3.31 2.26 31.08
N GLN A 280 -3.76 1.81 32.27
CA GLN A 280 -2.98 1.88 33.50
C GLN A 280 -1.74 0.98 33.46
N GLY A 281 -1.89 -0.26 32.97
CA GLY A 281 -0.80 -1.24 32.84
C GLY A 281 0.23 -0.84 31.79
N LEU A 282 -0.17 -0.07 30.77
CA LEU A 282 0.74 0.46 29.76
C LEU A 282 1.55 1.68 30.23
N ARG A 283 1.25 2.28 31.38
CA ARG A 283 1.93 3.50 31.86
C ARG A 283 3.45 3.36 31.90
N LYS A 284 3.95 2.34 32.60
CA LYS A 284 5.39 2.09 32.69
C LYS A 284 6.02 1.82 31.32
N PHE A 285 5.30 1.12 30.45
CA PHE A 285 5.79 0.80 29.10
C PHE A 285 6.02 2.06 28.25
N PHE A 286 5.13 3.06 28.36
CA PHE A 286 5.26 4.36 27.69
C PHE A 286 6.38 5.21 28.31
N GLU A 287 6.47 5.23 29.63
CA GLU A 287 7.53 5.95 30.37
C GLU A 287 8.93 5.42 30.00
N ASP A 288 9.11 4.09 30.02
CA ASP A 288 10.39 3.43 29.68
C ASP A 288 10.87 3.76 28.25
N ARG A 289 9.96 4.12 27.34
CA ARG A 289 10.23 4.46 25.93
C ARG A 289 10.21 5.96 25.65
N ASN A 290 9.99 6.77 26.68
CA ASN A 290 9.86 8.22 26.59
C ASN A 290 8.79 8.64 25.55
N TRP A 291 7.67 7.90 25.52
CA TRP A 291 6.51 8.20 24.67
C TRP A 291 5.47 9.01 25.43
N PRO A 292 4.75 9.94 24.76
CA PRO A 292 3.68 10.68 25.41
C PRO A 292 2.58 9.73 25.85
N TYR A 293 2.26 9.75 27.14
CA TYR A 293 1.19 8.92 27.69
C TYR A 293 -0.16 9.43 27.20
N PRO A 294 -0.96 8.58 26.52
CA PRO A 294 -2.23 9.00 25.96
C PRO A 294 -3.24 9.19 27.09
N VAL A 295 -3.92 10.34 27.10
CA VAL A 295 -4.91 10.73 28.11
C VAL A 295 -6.30 10.56 27.49
N GLN A 296 -7.25 10.06 28.27
CA GLN A 296 -8.66 10.06 27.90
C GLN A 296 -9.19 11.48 28.11
N ASP A 297 -9.56 12.15 27.02
CA ASP A 297 -10.25 13.44 27.06
C ASP A 297 -11.73 13.27 27.47
#